data_AF-A0A3D8RKB9-F1
#
_entry.id   AF-A0A3D8RKB9-F1
#
_cell.length_a   1.000
_cell.length_b   1.000
_cell.length_c   1.000
_cell.angle_alpha   90.00
_cell.angle_beta   90.00
_cell.angle_gamma   90.00
#
_symmetry.space_group_name_H-M   'P 1'
#
loop_
_entity.id
_entity.type
_entity.pdbx_description
1 polymer ?
#
loop_
_entity_poly.entity_id
_entity_poly.type
_entity_poly.pdbx_seq_one_letter_code
_entity_poly.pdbx_strand_id
1 'polypeptide(L)'
;MEPSPWHQDTMLSAQMSGLTLDAPMTPNPSNRFRYTRFESYLAIIRAHLGEAHELLEFTDVPSDAFDLLSSHDDRPKLAVKLSYNYVSRTLSVKLHGPAHLLITGLFNEMVNRQAELTWGINDVLCCASPLTVLGNNGAWYAKEPDTCGLFWTGPAMQLALRIVVVVGGVQCAGRLAEDARVWLETSGSTVEMVVTVDVSRCQEVLRVDVWERALGAGAVAVRAQYVEILRGDGAGADPEVRGWKRNTGPNGSEVQMNGNSDLVWTDGLFLDLARVTGAPVGEPDRGVHLHKGVLQEFGARFWRLLGEPLGDCEMN
;
A
#
# COMPACT_ATOMS: atom_id res chain seq x y z
N MET A 1 -5.96 -37.13 7.16
CA MET A 1 -4.80 -36.23 6.97
C MET A 1 -4.58 -35.55 8.31
N GLU A 2 -3.55 -35.97 9.03
CA GLU A 2 -3.16 -35.35 10.29
C GLU A 2 -2.38 -34.05 9.99
N PRO A 3 -2.66 -32.93 10.69
CA PRO A 3 -1.92 -31.70 10.50
C PRO A 3 -0.47 -31.84 11.00
N SER A 4 0.45 -31.27 10.22
CA SER A 4 1.89 -31.29 10.46
C SER A 4 2.27 -30.64 11.80
N PRO A 5 3.19 -31.23 12.60
CA PRO A 5 3.56 -30.76 13.94
C PRO A 5 4.41 -29.47 13.94
N TRP A 6 4.79 -28.95 12.78
CA TRP A 6 5.61 -27.73 12.64
C TRP A 6 4.84 -26.41 12.82
N HIS A 7 3.57 -26.43 13.23
CA HIS A 7 2.72 -25.22 13.27
C HIS A 7 2.48 -24.63 14.67
N GLN A 8 2.94 -25.26 15.74
CA GLN A 8 2.66 -24.76 17.10
C GLN A 8 3.70 -23.76 17.62
N ASP A 9 4.98 -23.89 17.27
CA ASP A 9 6.02 -22.98 17.78
C ASP A 9 6.01 -21.60 17.11
N THR A 10 5.44 -21.47 15.91
CA THR A 10 5.25 -20.16 15.24
C THR A 10 4.08 -19.37 15.83
N MET A 11 3.16 -20.02 16.58
CA MET A 11 2.00 -19.35 17.17
C MET A 11 2.36 -18.38 18.29
N LEU A 12 3.45 -18.63 19.03
CA LEU A 12 3.89 -17.75 20.11
C LEU A 12 4.61 -16.49 19.61
N SER A 13 5.14 -16.50 18.38
CA SER A 13 5.76 -15.32 17.77
C SER A 13 4.73 -14.41 17.06
N ALA A 14 3.63 -14.97 16.55
CA ALA A 14 2.52 -14.19 15.98
C ALA A 14 1.56 -13.63 17.05
N GLN A 15 1.65 -14.14 18.29
CA GLN A 15 0.93 -13.64 19.45
C GLN A 15 1.61 -12.37 19.99
N MET A 16 0.91 -11.24 19.88
CA MET A 16 1.18 -9.98 20.59
C MET A 16 2.25 -9.02 20.05
N SER A 17 2.49 -8.98 18.75
CA SER A 17 2.83 -7.71 18.10
C SER A 17 1.55 -7.02 17.61
N GLY A 18 0.63 -6.76 18.53
CA GLY A 18 -0.39 -5.75 18.31
C GLY A 18 0.34 -4.42 18.23
N LEU A 19 0.84 -4.07 17.03
CA LEU A 19 1.50 -2.80 16.68
C LEU A 19 1.95 -2.02 17.92
N THR A 20 3.00 -2.48 18.60
CA THR A 20 3.92 -1.49 19.16
C THR A 20 4.36 -0.72 17.94
N LEU A 21 3.75 0.44 17.72
CA LEU A 21 4.34 1.45 16.85
C LEU A 21 5.74 1.61 17.43
N ASP A 22 6.73 1.03 16.75
CA ASP A 22 8.09 1.49 16.91
C ASP A 22 8.01 3.02 16.87
N ALA A 23 8.67 3.66 17.84
CA ALA A 23 8.59 5.11 18.02
C ALA A 23 8.62 5.78 16.63
N PRO A 24 7.69 6.71 16.34
CA PRO A 24 7.50 7.26 15.01
C PRO A 24 8.86 7.59 14.45
N MET A 25 9.26 6.89 13.39
CA MET A 25 10.62 6.98 12.88
C MET A 25 10.86 8.44 12.54
N THR A 26 11.66 9.11 13.36
CA THR A 26 12.08 10.47 13.05
C THR A 26 12.88 10.34 11.76
N PRO A 27 12.46 10.99 10.66
CA PRO A 27 13.19 10.92 9.41
C PRO A 27 14.64 11.28 9.70
N ASN A 28 15.57 10.53 9.09
CA ASN A 28 16.99 10.80 9.25
C ASN A 28 17.20 12.30 9.02
N PRO A 29 17.77 13.06 9.99
CA PRO A 29 17.87 14.51 9.86
C PRO A 29 18.62 14.96 8.60
N SER A 30 19.41 14.08 7.98
CA SER A 30 20.03 14.30 6.67
C SER A 30 19.05 14.49 5.51
N ASN A 31 17.81 14.02 5.64
CA ASN A 31 16.81 14.01 4.57
C ASN A 31 15.77 15.12 4.73
N ARG A 32 16.02 16.08 5.63
CA ARG A 32 15.13 17.20 5.91
C ARG A 32 15.75 18.51 5.47
N PHE A 33 15.06 19.21 4.59
CA PHE A 33 15.49 20.44 3.94
C PHE A 33 14.51 21.57 4.25
N ARG A 34 15.00 22.80 4.18
CA ARG A 34 14.17 23.99 4.21
C ARG A 34 13.84 24.40 2.78
N TYR A 35 12.57 24.59 2.47
CA TYR A 35 12.18 25.16 1.20
C TYR A 35 12.51 26.64 1.18
N THR A 36 13.22 27.07 0.13
CA THR A 36 13.57 28.48 -0.10
C THR A 36 12.97 28.97 -1.40
N ARG A 37 13.09 28.18 -2.46
CA ARG A 37 12.56 28.43 -3.81
C ARG A 37 12.55 27.15 -4.63
N PHE A 38 11.86 27.20 -5.76
CA PHE A 38 11.67 26.08 -6.68
C PHE A 38 13.00 25.49 -7.19
N GLU A 39 14.00 26.32 -7.52
CA GLU A 39 15.27 25.84 -8.06
C GLU A 39 16.08 25.05 -7.02
N SER A 40 16.01 25.46 -5.75
CA SER A 40 16.67 24.75 -4.65
C SER A 40 16.01 23.40 -4.43
N TYR A 41 14.68 23.34 -4.49
CA TYR A 41 13.94 22.09 -4.43
C TYR A 41 14.37 21.15 -5.56
N LEU A 42 14.36 21.62 -6.82
CA LEU A 42 14.75 20.79 -7.96
C LEU A 42 16.19 20.28 -7.88
N ALA A 43 17.12 21.12 -7.43
CA ALA A 43 18.52 20.73 -7.25
C ALA A 43 18.65 19.59 -6.23
N ILE A 44 17.94 19.68 -5.09
CA ILE A 44 17.93 18.64 -4.06
C ILE A 44 17.30 17.35 -4.60
N ILE A 45 16.12 17.43 -5.26
CA ILE A 45 15.49 16.24 -5.85
C ILE A 45 16.46 15.55 -6.81
N ARG A 46 17.06 16.30 -7.74
CA ARG A 46 17.99 15.75 -8.74
C ARG A 46 19.23 15.12 -8.12
N ALA A 47 19.77 15.70 -7.05
CA ALA A 47 20.92 15.15 -6.35
C ALA A 47 20.62 13.78 -5.72
N HIS A 48 19.38 13.56 -5.28
CA HIS A 48 18.96 12.29 -4.65
C HIS A 48 18.25 11.33 -5.63
N LEU A 49 18.07 11.72 -6.90
CA LEU A 49 17.49 10.82 -7.90
C LEU A 49 18.44 9.66 -8.17
N GLY A 50 18.02 8.46 -7.81
CA GLY A 50 18.80 7.23 -8.00
C GLY A 50 19.55 6.78 -6.75
N GLU A 51 19.51 7.56 -5.67
CA GLU A 51 19.94 7.08 -4.36
C GLU A 51 18.87 6.16 -3.76
N ALA A 52 19.28 5.28 -2.84
CA ALA A 52 18.37 4.41 -2.10
C ALA A 52 17.50 5.19 -1.07
N HIS A 53 17.57 6.52 -1.06
CA HIS A 53 16.76 7.35 -0.18
C HIS A 53 15.33 7.46 -0.71
N GLU A 54 14.38 6.96 0.07
CA GLU A 54 12.99 6.88 -0.37
C GLU A 54 12.14 8.08 0.03
N LEU A 55 12.63 8.93 0.95
CA LEU A 55 11.87 10.09 1.41
C LEU A 55 12.78 11.29 1.67
N LEU A 56 12.39 12.42 1.09
CA LEU A 56 12.89 13.75 1.41
C LEU A 56 11.77 14.57 2.03
N GLU A 57 12.09 15.39 3.02
CA GLU A 57 11.14 16.32 3.64
C GLU A 57 11.56 17.76 3.41
N PHE A 58 10.62 18.60 3.01
CA PHE A 58 10.81 20.03 2.83
C PHE A 58 9.89 20.77 3.80
N THR A 59 10.49 21.59 4.66
CA THR A 59 9.78 22.44 5.63
C THR A 59 9.58 23.85 5.09
N ASP A 60 8.66 24.60 5.72
CA ASP A 60 8.32 25.98 5.35
C ASP A 60 7.83 26.13 3.89
N VAL A 61 7.26 25.08 3.29
CA VAL A 61 6.75 25.12 1.91
C VAL A 61 5.42 25.87 1.89
N PRO A 62 5.33 27.06 1.27
CA PRO A 62 4.07 27.78 1.14
C PRO A 62 3.04 27.00 0.31
N SER A 63 1.74 27.24 0.54
CA SER A 63 0.68 26.50 -0.17
C SER A 63 0.66 26.81 -1.67
N ASP A 64 0.87 28.07 -2.05
CA ASP A 64 1.00 28.50 -3.46
C ASP A 64 2.23 27.88 -4.14
N ALA A 65 3.33 27.71 -3.40
CA ALA A 65 4.46 26.94 -3.89
C ALA A 65 4.13 25.46 -4.06
N PHE A 66 3.36 24.86 -3.14
CA PHE A 66 2.91 23.47 -3.30
C PHE A 66 2.01 23.29 -4.52
N ASP A 67 1.11 24.23 -4.80
CA ASP A 67 0.28 24.20 -6.00
C ASP A 67 1.14 24.19 -7.28
N LEU A 68 2.22 24.98 -7.32
CA LEU A 68 3.21 24.94 -8.40
C LEU A 68 3.96 23.60 -8.45
N LEU A 69 4.46 23.11 -7.30
CA LEU A 69 5.26 21.89 -7.21
C LEU A 69 4.47 20.62 -7.58
N SER A 70 3.17 20.64 -7.36
CA SER A 70 2.26 19.54 -7.66
C SER A 70 1.65 19.61 -9.05
N SER A 71 1.84 20.73 -9.77
CA SER A 71 1.43 20.87 -11.17
C SER A 71 2.08 19.77 -12.03
N HIS A 72 1.38 19.30 -13.06
CA HIS A 72 1.92 18.26 -13.94
C HIS A 72 3.12 18.75 -14.76
N ASP A 73 3.10 20.03 -15.16
CA ASP A 73 4.07 20.61 -16.10
C ASP A 73 5.42 20.92 -15.43
N ASP A 74 5.43 21.14 -14.12
CA ASP A 74 6.63 21.57 -13.37
C ASP A 74 7.31 20.44 -12.60
N ARG A 75 6.80 19.19 -12.70
CA ARG A 75 7.36 18.06 -11.94
C ARG A 75 8.71 17.62 -12.49
N PRO A 76 9.74 17.47 -11.63
CA PRO A 76 11.05 16.97 -12.07
C PRO A 76 10.99 15.55 -12.65
N LYS A 77 10.07 14.73 -12.16
CA LYS A 77 9.83 13.36 -12.64
C LYS A 77 8.43 12.92 -12.21
N LEU A 78 7.61 12.43 -13.13
CA LEU A 78 6.25 11.91 -12.82
C LEU A 78 6.25 10.71 -11.84
N ALA A 79 7.41 10.10 -11.63
CA ALA A 79 7.58 8.98 -10.72
C ALA A 79 7.66 9.37 -9.24
N VAL A 80 7.90 10.64 -8.88
CA VAL A 80 7.90 11.04 -7.46
C VAL A 80 6.48 11.13 -6.92
N LYS A 81 6.30 10.88 -5.62
CA LYS A 81 5.01 11.06 -4.93
C LYS A 81 5.08 12.11 -3.87
N LEU A 82 4.06 12.95 -3.84
CA LEU A 82 3.99 14.08 -2.93
C LEU A 82 3.02 13.76 -1.79
N SER A 83 3.37 14.19 -0.59
CA SER A 83 2.45 14.31 0.54
C SER A 83 2.69 15.67 1.20
N TYR A 84 1.66 16.48 1.37
CA TYR A 84 1.77 17.82 1.90
C TYR A 84 0.82 18.03 3.07
N ASN A 85 1.36 18.48 4.19
CA ASN A 85 0.59 18.89 5.35
C ASN A 85 0.45 20.42 5.33
N TYR A 86 -0.78 20.91 5.14
CA TYR A 86 -1.07 22.34 5.04
C TYR A 86 -0.83 23.08 6.37
N VAL A 87 -1.01 22.39 7.51
CA VAL A 87 -0.84 22.96 8.85
C VAL A 87 0.65 23.15 9.17
N SER A 88 1.45 22.10 8.98
CA SER A 88 2.89 22.15 9.26
C SER A 88 3.72 22.70 8.10
N ARG A 89 3.11 22.98 6.94
CA ARG A 89 3.76 23.42 5.71
C ARG A 89 4.94 22.51 5.33
N THR A 90 4.73 21.21 5.52
CA THR A 90 5.75 20.19 5.29
C THR A 90 5.36 19.37 4.06
N LEU A 91 6.24 19.35 3.06
CA LEU A 91 6.14 18.53 1.86
C LEU A 91 7.08 17.34 2.00
N SER A 92 6.52 16.14 2.04
CA SER A 92 7.25 14.90 1.90
C SER A 92 7.27 14.48 0.43
N VAL A 93 8.45 14.19 -0.10
CA VAL A 93 8.66 13.71 -1.46
C VAL A 93 9.21 12.30 -1.40
N LYS A 94 8.43 11.35 -1.91
CA LYS A 94 8.83 9.96 -2.03
C LYS A 94 9.54 9.75 -3.35
N LEU A 95 10.76 9.24 -3.29
CA LEU A 95 11.57 8.90 -4.46
C LEU A 95 11.47 7.38 -4.70
N HIS A 96 11.10 6.98 -5.92
CA HIS A 96 10.92 5.57 -6.25
C HIS A 96 12.15 5.01 -6.95
N GLY A 97 12.69 3.94 -6.36
CA GLY A 97 13.68 3.09 -6.99
C GLY A 97 13.06 2.11 -8.00
N PRO A 98 13.89 1.39 -8.78
CA PRO A 98 13.41 0.42 -9.78
C PRO A 98 12.51 -0.68 -9.19
N ALA A 99 12.86 -1.21 -8.02
CA ALA A 99 12.07 -2.26 -7.36
C ALA A 99 10.65 -1.80 -7.02
N HIS A 100 10.50 -0.57 -6.52
CA HIS A 100 9.20 0.04 -6.20
C HIS A 100 8.33 0.18 -7.46
N LEU A 101 8.89 0.70 -8.55
CA LEU A 101 8.16 0.85 -9.80
C LEU A 101 7.77 -0.51 -10.39
N LEU A 102 8.67 -1.48 -10.33
CA LEU A 102 8.44 -2.84 -10.81
C LEU A 102 7.32 -3.54 -10.04
N ILE A 103 7.37 -3.54 -8.71
CA ILE A 103 6.34 -4.21 -7.89
C ILE A 103 4.98 -3.52 -8.04
N THR A 104 4.95 -2.19 -8.13
CA THR A 104 3.72 -1.42 -8.37
C THR A 104 3.09 -1.83 -9.71
N GLY A 105 3.90 -1.92 -10.78
CA GLY A 105 3.44 -2.33 -12.10
C GLY A 105 2.94 -3.78 -12.12
N LEU A 106 3.69 -4.71 -11.55
CA LEU A 106 3.32 -6.13 -11.46
C LEU A 106 2.05 -6.34 -10.63
N PHE A 107 1.88 -5.60 -9.53
CA PHE A 107 0.71 -5.73 -8.68
C PHE A 107 -0.55 -5.26 -9.42
N ASN A 108 -0.46 -4.12 -10.11
CA ASN A 108 -1.55 -3.62 -10.95
C ASN A 108 -1.91 -4.59 -12.07
N GLU A 109 -0.91 -5.12 -12.80
CA GLU A 109 -1.14 -6.10 -13.86
C GLU A 109 -1.85 -7.35 -13.31
N MET A 110 -1.40 -7.87 -12.16
CA MET A 110 -2.00 -9.02 -11.50
C MET A 110 -3.46 -8.75 -11.12
N VAL A 111 -3.76 -7.63 -10.45
CA VAL A 111 -5.12 -7.28 -10.05
C VAL A 111 -6.04 -7.09 -11.26
N ASN A 112 -5.58 -6.37 -12.29
CA ASN A 112 -6.37 -6.13 -13.50
C ASN A 112 -6.69 -7.42 -14.24
N ARG A 113 -5.69 -8.30 -14.41
CA ARG A 113 -5.90 -9.59 -15.06
C ARG A 113 -6.90 -10.46 -14.30
N GLN A 114 -6.83 -10.48 -12.97
CA GLN A 114 -7.79 -11.24 -12.17
C GLN A 114 -9.19 -10.60 -12.18
N ALA A 115 -9.29 -9.27 -12.20
CA ALA A 115 -10.57 -8.58 -12.35
C ALA A 115 -11.22 -8.85 -13.72
N GLU A 116 -10.43 -8.82 -14.79
CA GLU A 116 -10.87 -9.17 -16.14
C GLU A 116 -11.37 -10.62 -16.19
N LEU A 117 -10.62 -11.57 -15.63
CA LEU A 117 -11.01 -12.98 -15.59
C LEU A 117 -12.28 -13.22 -14.76
N THR A 118 -12.46 -12.50 -13.65
CA THR A 118 -13.57 -12.72 -12.72
C THR A 118 -14.84 -12.04 -13.20
N TRP A 119 -14.75 -10.85 -13.79
CA TRP A 119 -15.94 -10.03 -14.09
C TRP A 119 -16.10 -9.69 -15.57
N GLY A 120 -15.15 -10.05 -16.43
CA GLY A 120 -15.11 -9.57 -17.82
C GLY A 120 -14.96 -8.05 -17.93
N ILE A 121 -14.49 -7.39 -16.85
CA ILE A 121 -14.30 -5.94 -16.81
C ILE A 121 -12.87 -5.67 -17.26
N ASN A 122 -12.73 -5.09 -18.46
CA ASN A 122 -11.45 -4.58 -18.96
C ASN A 122 -11.09 -3.21 -18.37
N ASP A 123 -12.00 -2.62 -17.59
CA ASP A 123 -11.97 -1.21 -17.14
C ASP A 123 -11.78 -1.06 -15.62
N VAL A 124 -11.12 -2.00 -14.92
CA VAL A 124 -10.50 -1.63 -13.65
C VAL A 124 -9.34 -0.72 -14.01
N LEU A 125 -9.64 0.57 -14.11
CA LEU A 125 -8.66 1.59 -14.39
C LEU A 125 -7.80 1.73 -13.14
N CYS A 126 -6.70 0.95 -13.10
CA CYS A 126 -5.53 1.34 -12.32
C CYS A 126 -5.11 2.71 -12.85
N CYS A 127 -5.57 3.76 -12.18
CA CYS A 127 -5.31 5.11 -12.61
C CYS A 127 -3.92 5.56 -12.16
N ALA A 128 -3.41 6.54 -12.92
CA ALA A 128 -2.29 7.35 -12.48
C ALA A 128 -2.61 7.91 -11.08
N SER A 129 -1.58 7.90 -10.24
CA SER A 129 -1.53 8.44 -8.87
C SER A 129 -2.05 9.89 -8.80
N PRO A 130 -3.32 10.13 -8.42
CA PRO A 130 -3.88 11.46 -8.40
C PRO A 130 -3.53 12.13 -7.07
N LEU A 131 -3.24 13.43 -7.12
CA LEU A 131 -3.16 14.22 -5.90
C LEU A 131 -4.55 14.31 -5.26
N THR A 132 -4.68 13.73 -4.07
CA THR A 132 -5.93 13.70 -3.34
C THR A 132 -5.81 14.62 -2.13
N VAL A 133 -6.68 15.63 -2.08
CA VAL A 133 -6.82 16.51 -0.92
C VAL A 133 -7.73 15.83 0.09
N LEU A 134 -7.25 15.69 1.32
CA LEU A 134 -7.92 15.03 2.43
C LEU A 134 -8.32 16.09 3.48
N GLY A 135 -9.52 15.96 4.03
CA GLY A 135 -10.08 16.90 5.00
C GLY A 135 -11.50 17.39 4.67
N ASN A 136 -12.40 17.33 5.66
CA ASN A 136 -13.70 18.01 5.57
C ASN A 136 -13.55 19.48 5.92
N ASN A 137 -14.16 20.38 5.14
CA ASN A 137 -14.24 21.83 5.40
C ASN A 137 -12.91 22.60 5.43
N GLY A 138 -11.87 22.03 4.82
CA GLY A 138 -10.56 22.66 4.65
C GLY A 138 -9.50 21.62 4.30
N ALA A 139 -8.60 21.97 3.37
CA ALA A 139 -7.47 21.13 3.02
C ALA A 139 -6.47 21.14 4.19
N TRP A 140 -6.36 20.04 4.92
CA TRP A 140 -5.34 19.91 5.97
C TRP A 140 -4.20 18.99 5.53
N TYR A 141 -4.46 18.10 4.56
CA TYR A 141 -3.47 17.22 3.99
C TYR A 141 -3.73 16.98 2.50
N ALA A 142 -2.69 16.81 1.69
CA ALA A 142 -2.80 16.33 0.31
C ALA A 142 -1.79 15.20 0.12
N LYS A 143 -2.18 14.13 -0.59
CA LYS A 143 -1.31 12.96 -0.78
C LYS A 143 -1.56 12.30 -2.12
N GLU A 144 -0.49 11.74 -2.67
CA GLU A 144 -0.50 10.90 -3.86
C GLU A 144 -0.31 9.43 -3.46
N PRO A 145 -1.17 8.51 -3.92
CA PRO A 145 -0.95 7.08 -3.72
C PRO A 145 0.13 6.59 -4.70
N ASP A 146 0.73 5.41 -4.49
CA ASP A 146 1.66 4.89 -5.50
C ASP A 146 0.91 4.49 -6.78
N THR A 147 -0.26 3.87 -6.58
CA THR A 147 -1.27 3.64 -7.60
C THR A 147 -2.64 3.47 -6.94
N CYS A 148 -3.70 3.48 -7.73
CA CYS A 148 -5.05 3.40 -7.23
C CYS A 148 -5.99 2.73 -8.23
N GLY A 149 -7.05 2.11 -7.72
CA GLY A 149 -8.17 1.67 -8.54
C GLY A 149 -9.26 2.73 -8.53
N LEU A 150 -9.63 3.24 -9.72
CA LEU A 150 -10.89 3.96 -9.87
C LEU A 150 -11.96 2.95 -10.30
N PHE A 151 -13.04 2.90 -9.55
CA PHE A 151 -14.17 2.04 -9.84
C PHE A 151 -15.31 2.85 -10.44
N TRP A 152 -15.80 2.39 -11.59
CA TRP A 152 -16.98 2.96 -12.22
C TRP A 152 -18.22 2.62 -11.40
N THR A 153 -18.61 3.50 -10.49
CA THR A 153 -19.80 3.30 -9.63
C THR A 153 -21.02 3.96 -10.26
N GLY A 154 -21.59 3.28 -11.25
CA GLY A 154 -22.90 3.61 -11.82
C GLY A 154 -22.97 4.84 -12.76
N PRO A 155 -24.20 5.30 -13.09
CA PRO A 155 -24.43 6.31 -14.13
C PRO A 155 -24.00 7.74 -13.76
N ALA A 156 -23.73 8.02 -12.48
CA ALA A 156 -23.54 9.37 -11.96
C ALA A 156 -22.08 9.89 -12.00
N MET A 157 -21.14 9.14 -12.58
CA MET A 157 -19.76 9.58 -12.88
C MET A 157 -19.04 10.33 -11.74
N GLN A 158 -19.08 9.84 -10.50
CA GLN A 158 -18.16 10.33 -9.47
C GLN A 158 -16.96 9.38 -9.40
N LEU A 159 -15.85 9.80 -10.01
CA LEU A 159 -14.54 9.17 -9.82
C LEU A 159 -14.10 9.39 -8.39
N ALA A 160 -14.49 8.50 -7.49
CA ALA A 160 -14.05 8.49 -6.11
C ALA A 160 -12.87 7.52 -5.97
N LEU A 161 -11.81 7.98 -5.33
CA LEU A 161 -10.68 7.14 -4.94
C LEU A 161 -11.10 6.21 -3.81
N ARG A 162 -11.33 4.93 -4.12
CA ARG A 162 -11.80 3.93 -3.13
C ARG A 162 -10.71 2.96 -2.68
N ILE A 163 -9.80 2.63 -3.58
CA ILE A 163 -8.66 1.74 -3.30
C ILE A 163 -7.37 2.45 -3.65
N VAL A 164 -6.45 2.43 -2.70
CA VAL A 164 -5.09 2.90 -2.91
C VAL A 164 -4.12 1.76 -2.64
N VAL A 165 -3.05 1.72 -3.40
CA VAL A 165 -1.92 0.84 -3.16
C VAL A 165 -0.74 1.71 -2.76
N VAL A 166 -0.07 1.31 -1.69
CA VAL A 166 1.13 1.97 -1.16
C VAL A 166 2.23 0.92 -1.03
N VAL A 167 3.34 1.14 -1.69
CA VAL A 167 4.48 0.24 -1.72
C VAL A 167 5.61 0.85 -0.89
N GLY A 168 6.07 0.16 0.14
CA GLY A 168 7.30 0.48 0.85
C GLY A 168 8.48 -0.24 0.20
N GLY A 169 9.66 0.37 0.21
CA GLY A 169 10.91 -0.38 0.00
C GLY A 169 11.75 -0.38 1.27
N VAL A 170 12.58 0.63 1.46
CA VAL A 170 13.42 0.88 2.64
C VAL A 170 12.60 1.30 3.87
N GLN A 171 11.36 1.74 3.67
CA GLN A 171 10.40 2.06 4.74
C GLN A 171 10.03 0.82 5.56
N CYS A 172 9.97 0.96 6.89
CA CYS A 172 9.52 -0.13 7.75
C CYS A 172 8.01 -0.37 7.65
N ALA A 173 7.56 -1.59 7.98
CA ALA A 173 6.15 -1.95 8.04
C ALA A 173 5.30 -0.98 8.89
N GLY A 174 5.89 -0.39 9.94
CA GLY A 174 5.22 0.62 10.77
C GLY A 174 4.78 1.86 9.96
N ARG A 175 5.63 2.33 9.05
CA ARG A 175 5.32 3.49 8.21
C ARG A 175 4.26 3.19 7.15
N LEU A 176 4.24 1.98 6.60
CA LEU A 176 3.17 1.56 5.70
C LEU A 176 1.82 1.52 6.42
N ALA A 177 1.78 1.07 7.67
CA ALA A 177 0.58 1.10 8.49
C ALA A 177 0.12 2.55 8.78
N GLU A 178 1.04 3.47 9.06
CA GLU A 178 0.73 4.90 9.18
C GLU A 178 0.15 5.47 7.88
N ASP A 179 0.75 5.15 6.74
CA ASP A 179 0.24 5.59 5.43
C ASP A 179 -1.18 5.04 5.17
N ALA A 180 -1.45 3.78 5.52
CA ALA A 180 -2.78 3.21 5.43
C ALA A 180 -3.79 3.93 6.33
N ARG A 181 -3.39 4.28 7.56
CA ARG A 181 -4.23 5.07 8.48
C ARG A 181 -4.52 6.46 7.94
N VAL A 182 -3.53 7.16 7.39
CA VAL A 182 -3.74 8.49 6.80
C VAL A 182 -4.82 8.43 5.72
N TRP A 183 -4.79 7.40 4.86
CA TRP A 183 -5.82 7.23 3.84
C TRP A 183 -7.19 6.84 4.41
N LEU A 184 -7.26 5.92 5.37
CA LEU A 184 -8.52 5.36 5.84
C LEU A 184 -9.19 6.19 6.94
N GLU A 185 -8.42 6.84 7.81
CA GLU A 185 -8.91 7.49 9.03
C GLU A 185 -9.08 9.00 8.86
N THR A 186 -8.46 9.59 7.83
CA THR A 186 -8.62 11.02 7.59
C THR A 186 -10.07 11.37 7.24
N SER A 187 -10.62 12.32 8.00
CA SER A 187 -11.89 12.99 7.72
C SER A 187 -12.01 13.40 6.25
N GLY A 188 -13.10 13.00 5.60
CA GLY A 188 -13.36 13.34 4.19
C GLY A 188 -12.70 12.42 3.16
N SER A 189 -11.85 11.49 3.59
CA SER A 189 -11.33 10.47 2.69
C SER A 189 -12.44 9.52 2.23
N THR A 190 -12.53 9.30 0.93
CA THR A 190 -13.42 8.33 0.28
C THR A 190 -12.81 6.93 0.15
N VAL A 191 -11.53 6.78 0.55
CA VAL A 191 -10.81 5.50 0.53
C VAL A 191 -11.42 4.55 1.54
N GLU A 192 -11.71 3.34 1.08
CA GLU A 192 -12.30 2.26 1.88
C GLU A 192 -11.33 1.11 2.09
N MET A 193 -10.36 0.95 1.17
CA MET A 193 -9.33 -0.07 1.20
C MET A 193 -7.96 0.51 0.86
N VAL A 194 -6.95 0.13 1.64
CA VAL A 194 -5.54 0.38 1.33
C VAL A 194 -4.84 -0.96 1.25
N VAL A 195 -4.16 -1.23 0.14
CA VAL A 195 -3.22 -2.34 0.06
C VAL A 195 -1.81 -1.81 0.28
N THR A 196 -1.12 -2.31 1.30
CA THR A 196 0.30 -1.99 1.48
C THR A 196 1.17 -3.15 1.03
N VAL A 197 2.20 -2.86 0.23
CA VAL A 197 3.19 -3.86 -0.19
C VAL A 197 4.55 -3.47 0.36
N ASP A 198 5.06 -4.24 1.32
CA ASP A 198 6.42 -4.11 1.86
C ASP A 198 7.37 -4.94 1.01
N VAL A 199 8.30 -4.27 0.33
CA VAL A 199 9.45 -4.90 -0.31
C VAL A 199 10.61 -4.84 0.67
N SER A 200 10.81 -5.92 1.43
CA SER A 200 11.90 -6.03 2.41
C SER A 200 13.24 -5.58 1.80
N ARG A 201 14.11 -4.99 2.63
CA ARG A 201 15.46 -4.57 2.23
C ARG A 201 16.28 -5.72 1.65
N CYS A 202 16.13 -6.93 2.20
CA CYS A 202 16.80 -8.13 1.69
C CYS A 202 16.11 -8.68 0.43
N GLN A 203 14.94 -8.15 0.08
CA GLN A 203 14.15 -8.54 -1.09
C GLN A 203 13.79 -10.02 -1.12
N GLU A 204 13.86 -10.74 0.00
CA GLU A 204 13.51 -12.16 0.08
C GLU A 204 12.04 -12.38 0.40
N VAL A 205 11.37 -11.36 0.94
CA VAL A 205 9.98 -11.43 1.39
C VAL A 205 9.23 -10.23 0.85
N LEU A 206 8.13 -10.49 0.16
CA LEU A 206 7.10 -9.50 -0.13
C LEU A 206 6.00 -9.66 0.90
N ARG A 207 5.63 -8.59 1.60
CA ARG A 207 4.46 -8.61 2.49
C ARG A 207 3.37 -7.75 1.91
N VAL A 208 2.16 -8.28 1.88
CA VAL A 208 0.98 -7.60 1.38
C VAL A 208 -0.04 -7.57 2.51
N ASP A 209 -0.34 -6.37 3.02
CA ASP A 209 -1.42 -6.17 3.97
C ASP A 209 -2.60 -5.51 3.25
N VAL A 210 -3.81 -5.96 3.57
CA VAL A 210 -5.05 -5.28 3.18
C VAL A 210 -5.64 -4.62 4.42
N TRP A 211 -5.74 -3.30 4.35
CA TRP A 211 -6.34 -2.47 5.38
C TRP A 211 -7.70 -1.99 4.90
N GLU A 212 -8.67 -2.01 5.79
CA GLU A 212 -10.03 -1.57 5.52
C GLU A 212 -10.48 -0.57 6.59
N ARG A 213 -11.42 0.30 6.22
CA ARG A 213 -12.10 1.14 7.21
C ARG A 213 -13.08 0.28 8.01
N ALA A 214 -13.01 0.29 9.34
CA ALA A 214 -14.00 -0.38 10.19
C ALA A 214 -15.41 0.16 9.92
N LEU A 215 -16.42 -0.73 9.97
CA LEU A 215 -17.83 -0.31 9.91
C LEU A 215 -18.28 0.13 11.32
N GLY A 216 -18.44 1.43 11.55
CA GLY A 216 -18.87 1.92 12.86
C GLY A 216 -18.72 3.43 13.08
N ALA A 217 -18.92 3.88 14.33
CA ALA A 217 -18.91 5.30 14.73
C ALA A 217 -17.51 5.95 14.75
N GLY A 218 -16.56 5.43 13.97
CA GLY A 218 -15.22 5.98 13.80
C GLY A 218 -14.56 5.34 12.58
N ALA A 219 -13.97 6.17 11.72
CA ALA A 219 -13.15 5.69 10.61
C ALA A 219 -11.80 5.21 11.19
N VAL A 220 -11.74 3.95 11.61
CA VAL A 220 -10.52 3.31 12.12
C VAL A 220 -9.99 2.36 11.05
N ALA A 221 -8.69 2.43 10.77
CA ALA A 221 -8.03 1.52 9.87
C ALA A 221 -7.80 0.18 10.55
N VAL A 222 -8.23 -0.87 9.89
CA VAL A 222 -8.20 -2.22 10.41
C VAL A 222 -7.51 -3.11 9.39
N ARG A 223 -6.46 -3.82 9.81
CA ARG A 223 -5.81 -4.81 8.97
C ARG A 223 -6.72 -6.03 8.82
N ALA A 224 -7.32 -6.19 7.65
CA ALA A 224 -8.26 -7.25 7.34
C ALA A 224 -7.56 -8.55 6.91
N GLN A 225 -6.47 -8.44 6.16
CA GLN A 225 -5.72 -9.57 5.63
C GLN A 225 -4.22 -9.27 5.57
N TYR A 226 -3.44 -10.34 5.56
CA TYR A 226 -1.99 -10.30 5.48
C TYR A 226 -1.47 -11.53 4.75
N VAL A 227 -0.56 -11.32 3.82
CA VAL A 227 0.13 -12.39 3.10
C VAL A 227 1.62 -12.08 2.99
N GLU A 228 2.45 -13.07 3.25
CA GLU A 228 3.86 -13.09 2.89
C GLU A 228 4.08 -13.99 1.66
N ILE A 229 4.91 -13.51 0.75
CA ILE A 229 5.43 -14.27 -0.39
C ILE A 229 6.94 -14.36 -0.18
N LEU A 230 7.41 -15.56 0.15
CA LEU A 230 8.80 -15.88 0.42
C LEU A 230 9.46 -16.32 -0.89
N ARG A 231 10.66 -15.80 -1.15
CA ARG A 231 11.49 -16.26 -2.26
C ARG A 231 11.82 -17.74 -2.05
N GLY A 232 11.70 -18.53 -3.11
CA GLY A 232 12.07 -19.95 -3.05
C GLY A 232 13.59 -20.13 -2.91
N ASP A 233 13.99 -21.21 -2.23
CA ASP A 233 15.39 -21.57 -2.05
C ASP A 233 16.00 -22.08 -3.36
N GLY A 234 16.66 -21.19 -4.10
CA GLY A 234 17.45 -21.51 -5.28
C GLY A 234 16.84 -21.10 -6.61
N ALA A 235 17.61 -21.30 -7.68
CA ALA A 235 17.22 -20.92 -9.03
C ALA A 235 16.05 -21.76 -9.53
N GLY A 236 14.87 -21.14 -9.64
CA GLY A 236 13.65 -21.79 -10.15
C GLY A 236 12.79 -22.47 -9.10
N ALA A 237 13.09 -22.33 -7.81
CA ALA A 237 12.18 -22.74 -6.75
C ALA A 237 10.93 -21.84 -6.75
N ASP A 238 9.75 -22.45 -6.66
CA ASP A 238 8.50 -21.70 -6.56
C ASP A 238 8.46 -20.93 -5.24
N PRO A 239 7.98 -19.67 -5.25
CA PRO A 239 7.78 -18.92 -4.02
C PRO A 239 6.84 -19.64 -3.05
N GLU A 240 7.05 -19.46 -1.75
CA GLU A 240 6.09 -19.92 -0.74
C GLU A 240 5.14 -18.77 -0.38
N VAL A 241 3.85 -19.08 -0.25
CA VAL A 241 2.83 -18.10 0.15
C VAL A 241 2.17 -18.58 1.44
N ARG A 242 2.12 -17.68 2.42
CA ARG A 242 1.45 -17.90 3.70
C ARG A 242 0.86 -16.61 4.23
N GLY A 243 -0.19 -16.70 5.02
CA GLY A 243 -0.87 -15.51 5.49
C GLY A 243 -2.06 -15.82 6.37
N TRP A 244 -2.78 -14.78 6.74
CA TRP A 244 -4.01 -14.88 7.49
C TRP A 244 -5.01 -13.84 7.02
N LYS A 245 -6.29 -14.11 7.25
CA LYS A 245 -7.37 -13.15 7.09
C LYS A 245 -8.27 -13.17 8.32
N ARG A 246 -8.93 -12.05 8.59
CA ARG A 246 -10.00 -12.02 9.59
C ARG A 246 -11.16 -12.89 9.13
N ASN A 247 -11.76 -13.59 10.07
CA ASN A 247 -12.99 -14.33 9.85
C ASN A 247 -14.16 -13.33 9.75
N THR A 248 -14.46 -12.88 8.54
CA THR A 248 -15.66 -12.09 8.27
C THR A 248 -16.84 -13.05 8.10
N GLY A 249 -17.94 -12.80 8.81
CA GLY A 249 -19.16 -13.58 8.63
C GLY A 249 -19.67 -13.48 7.18
N PRO A 250 -20.58 -14.38 6.75
CA PRO A 250 -21.08 -14.45 5.37
C PRO A 250 -21.73 -13.16 4.83
N ASN A 251 -22.04 -12.20 5.70
CA ASN A 251 -22.64 -10.91 5.34
C ASN A 251 -21.69 -9.72 5.57
N GLY A 252 -20.39 -9.96 5.77
CA GLY A 252 -19.44 -8.91 6.16
C GLY A 252 -19.72 -8.30 7.55
N SER A 253 -20.68 -8.85 8.30
CA SER A 253 -20.95 -8.46 9.67
C SER A 253 -19.77 -8.89 10.54
N GLU A 254 -19.12 -7.93 11.20
CA GLU A 254 -18.13 -8.21 12.24
C GLU A 254 -18.76 -9.14 13.27
N VAL A 255 -18.22 -10.36 13.38
CA VAL A 255 -18.54 -11.24 14.50
C VAL A 255 -18.00 -10.52 15.74
N GLN A 256 -18.88 -10.19 16.69
CA GLN A 256 -18.51 -9.45 17.90
C GLN A 256 -17.28 -10.12 18.56
N MET A 257 -16.21 -9.33 18.66
CA MET A 257 -14.88 -9.78 19.03
C MET A 257 -14.83 -10.31 20.46
N ASN A 258 -14.56 -11.60 20.63
CA ASN A 258 -14.26 -12.21 21.93
C ASN A 258 -12.95 -13.02 21.84
N GLY A 259 -11.85 -12.33 21.55
CA GLY A 259 -10.49 -12.89 21.67
C GLY A 259 -9.87 -13.44 20.40
N ASN A 260 -8.63 -13.93 20.53
CA ASN A 260 -7.64 -14.23 19.48
C ASN A 260 -8.01 -15.37 18.49
N SER A 261 -9.26 -15.83 18.46
CA SER A 261 -9.76 -16.97 17.67
C SER A 261 -10.17 -16.62 16.24
N ASP A 262 -10.03 -15.37 15.82
CA ASP A 262 -10.75 -14.83 14.65
C ASP A 262 -9.87 -14.69 13.40
N LEU A 263 -8.65 -15.25 13.43
CA LEU A 263 -7.76 -15.30 12.28
C LEU A 263 -7.81 -16.68 11.62
N VAL A 264 -8.04 -16.70 10.31
CA VAL A 264 -8.04 -17.90 9.50
C VAL A 264 -6.81 -17.88 8.61
N TRP A 265 -6.03 -18.96 8.63
CA TRP A 265 -4.90 -19.14 7.71
C TRP A 265 -5.37 -19.06 6.27
N THR A 266 -4.59 -18.37 5.44
CA THR A 266 -4.85 -18.26 4.02
C THR A 266 -3.54 -18.26 3.26
N ASP A 267 -3.59 -18.74 2.02
CA ASP A 267 -2.53 -18.71 1.04
C ASP A 267 -2.91 -17.82 -0.16
N GLY A 268 -3.92 -16.97 0.02
CA GLY A 268 -4.44 -16.07 -0.99
C GLY A 268 -4.81 -14.71 -0.42
N LEU A 269 -5.00 -13.75 -1.32
CA LEU A 269 -5.50 -12.41 -0.99
C LEU A 269 -6.88 -12.23 -1.63
N PHE A 270 -7.82 -11.70 -0.86
CA PHE A 270 -9.13 -11.32 -1.38
C PHE A 270 -9.29 -9.82 -1.33
N LEU A 271 -9.56 -9.19 -2.46
CA LEU A 271 -9.92 -7.77 -2.51
C LEU A 271 -11.44 -7.72 -2.64
N ASP A 272 -12.14 -7.35 -1.56
CA ASP A 272 -13.59 -7.15 -1.59
C ASP A 272 -13.93 -5.87 -2.33
N LEU A 273 -14.03 -5.98 -3.65
CA LEU A 273 -14.34 -4.86 -4.50
C LEU A 273 -15.84 -4.58 -4.58
N ALA A 274 -16.71 -5.48 -4.09
CA ALA A 274 -18.15 -5.24 -4.00
C ALA A 274 -18.41 -4.08 -3.04
N ARG A 275 -17.71 -4.09 -1.91
CA ARG A 275 -17.69 -3.01 -0.93
C ARG A 275 -17.37 -1.66 -1.56
N VAL A 276 -16.34 -1.66 -2.40
CA VAL A 276 -15.77 -0.47 -3.04
C VAL A 276 -16.60 0.06 -4.21
N THR A 277 -17.19 -0.85 -5.00
CA THR A 277 -17.96 -0.51 -6.20
C THR A 277 -19.38 -0.06 -5.88
N GLY A 278 -19.81 -0.19 -4.62
CA GLY A 278 -21.20 0.08 -4.22
C GLY A 278 -22.19 -0.84 -4.92
N ALA A 279 -21.74 -2.01 -5.37
CA ALA A 279 -22.61 -3.02 -5.97
C ALA A 279 -23.69 -3.44 -4.94
N PRO A 280 -24.91 -3.79 -5.39
CA PRO A 280 -25.97 -4.21 -4.48
C PRO A 280 -25.50 -5.37 -3.59
N VAL A 281 -25.74 -5.24 -2.29
CA VAL A 281 -25.47 -6.29 -1.31
C VAL A 281 -26.26 -7.54 -1.73
N GLY A 282 -25.55 -8.63 -2.08
CA GLY A 282 -26.18 -9.89 -2.49
C GLY A 282 -25.70 -10.47 -3.83
N GLU A 283 -24.78 -9.82 -4.55
CA GLU A 283 -24.02 -10.47 -5.63
C GLU A 283 -22.67 -10.98 -5.08
N PRO A 284 -22.57 -12.25 -4.68
CA PRO A 284 -21.48 -12.78 -3.85
C PRO A 284 -20.09 -12.84 -4.53
N ASP A 285 -19.97 -12.57 -5.82
CA ASP A 285 -18.74 -12.85 -6.58
C ASP A 285 -17.99 -11.62 -7.12
N ARG A 286 -18.29 -10.43 -6.61
CA ARG A 286 -17.61 -9.19 -7.05
C ARG A 286 -16.36 -8.84 -6.25
N GLY A 287 -15.54 -9.83 -5.90
CA GLY A 287 -14.20 -9.58 -5.38
C GLY A 287 -13.11 -10.14 -6.30
N VAL A 288 -11.87 -9.67 -6.12
CA VAL A 288 -10.71 -10.19 -6.82
C VAL A 288 -9.98 -11.17 -5.91
N HIS A 289 -9.95 -12.43 -6.33
CA HIS A 289 -9.26 -13.50 -5.62
C HIS A 289 -7.87 -13.74 -6.20
N LEU A 290 -6.84 -13.32 -5.47
CA LEU A 290 -5.46 -13.64 -5.77
C LEU A 290 -5.10 -14.95 -5.04
N HIS A 291 -5.38 -16.08 -5.67
CA HIS A 291 -5.06 -17.38 -5.10
C HIS A 291 -3.54 -17.65 -5.08
N LYS A 292 -3.12 -18.67 -4.33
CA LYS A 292 -1.71 -19.04 -4.13
C LYS A 292 -0.88 -19.01 -5.41
N GLY A 293 -1.31 -19.70 -6.47
CA GLY A 293 -0.58 -19.77 -7.73
C GLY A 293 -0.34 -18.40 -8.40
N VAL A 294 -1.32 -17.49 -8.32
CA VAL A 294 -1.18 -16.12 -8.84
C VAL A 294 -0.17 -15.31 -8.04
N LEU A 295 -0.18 -15.45 -6.70
CA LEU A 295 0.78 -14.78 -5.83
C LEU A 295 2.20 -15.36 -5.99
N GLN A 296 2.33 -16.67 -6.21
CA GLN A 296 3.59 -17.31 -6.56
C GLN A 296 4.14 -16.79 -7.89
N GLU A 297 3.29 -16.70 -8.93
CA GLU A 297 3.69 -16.13 -10.23
C GLU A 297 4.14 -14.66 -10.07
N PHE A 298 3.40 -13.86 -9.31
CA PHE A 298 3.73 -12.46 -9.01
C PHE A 298 5.10 -12.33 -8.34
N GLY A 299 5.36 -13.07 -7.26
CA GLY A 299 6.67 -13.07 -6.59
C GLY A 299 7.78 -13.54 -7.52
N ALA A 300 7.59 -14.66 -8.22
CA ALA A 300 8.58 -15.20 -9.15
C ALA A 300 8.92 -14.24 -10.28
N ARG A 301 7.94 -13.50 -10.81
CA ARG A 301 8.16 -12.46 -11.83
C ARG A 301 8.92 -11.27 -11.26
N PHE A 302 8.58 -10.82 -10.04
CA PHE A 302 9.29 -9.73 -9.38
C PHE A 302 10.78 -10.05 -9.23
N TRP A 303 11.14 -11.18 -8.63
CA TRP A 303 12.54 -11.56 -8.42
C TRP A 303 13.30 -11.79 -9.74
N ARG A 304 12.65 -12.40 -10.74
CA ARG A 304 13.27 -12.62 -12.05
C ARG A 304 13.62 -11.31 -12.76
N LEU A 305 12.72 -10.32 -12.69
CA LEU A 305 12.91 -9.02 -13.33
C LEU A 305 13.82 -8.09 -12.55
N LEU A 306 13.85 -8.23 -11.23
CA LEU A 306 14.77 -7.50 -10.35
C LEU A 306 16.23 -7.96 -10.53
N GLY A 307 16.43 -9.25 -10.83
CA GLY A 307 17.74 -9.85 -11.04
C GLY A 307 18.31 -10.50 -9.76
N GLU A 308 19.61 -10.78 -9.77
CA GLU A 308 20.31 -11.23 -8.55
C GLU A 308 20.20 -10.17 -7.45
N PRO A 309 20.04 -10.58 -6.17
CA PRO A 309 19.97 -9.63 -5.07
C PRO A 309 21.23 -8.77 -5.11
N LEU A 310 21.05 -7.45 -5.04
CA LEU A 310 22.15 -6.49 -4.91
C LEU A 310 22.91 -6.91 -3.65
N GLY A 311 24.17 -7.34 -3.82
CA GLY A 311 24.92 -8.19 -2.88
C GLY A 311 24.86 -7.78 -1.40
N ASP A 312 25.04 -8.78 -0.54
CA ASP A 312 25.07 -8.75 0.93
C ASP A 312 24.41 -7.52 1.56
N CYS A 313 23.12 -7.67 1.88
CA CYS A 313 22.44 -6.77 2.80
C CYS A 313 23.11 -6.90 4.18
N GLU A 314 24.20 -6.15 4.40
CA GLU A 314 24.78 -6.00 5.74
C GLU A 314 23.70 -5.40 6.64
N MET A 315 23.17 -6.22 7.54
CA MET A 315 22.25 -5.78 8.58
C MET A 315 23.02 -4.89 9.56
N ASN A 316 23.02 -3.59 9.31
CA ASN A 316 23.45 -2.56 10.26
C ASN A 316 22.34 -2.25 11.26
#